data_AF-A0A4Q5R4L8-F1
#
_entry.id   AF-A0A4Q5R4L8-F1
#
_cell.length_a   1.000
_cell.length_b   1.000
_cell.length_c   1.000
_cell.angle_alpha   90.00
_cell.angle_beta   90.00
_cell.angle_gamma   90.00
#
_symmetry.space_group_name_H-M   'P 1'
#
loop_
_entity.id
_entity.type
_entity.pdbx_description
1 polymer ?
#
loop_
_entity_poly.entity_id
_entity_poly.type
_entity_poly.pdbx_seq_one_letter_code
_entity_poly.pdbx_strand_id
1 'polypeptide(L)' 'VFYGLALVNGSKYTLGEIRYIGYGEIILGLINLWVPGYSLLFWTIGFGFLHIFYGVIMWWKYDRK' A
#
# COMPACT_ATOMS: atom_id res chain seq x y z
N VAL A 1 4.55 3.90 -6.67
CA VAL A 1 4.09 5.30 -6.88
C VAL A 1 2.73 5.42 -7.56
N PHE A 2 2.58 5.12 -8.86
CA PHE A 2 1.29 5.30 -9.56
C PHE A 2 0.13 4.54 -8.92
N TYR A 3 0.38 3.30 -8.52
CA TYR A 3 -0.58 2.49 -7.78
C TYR A 3 -1.00 3.14 -6.45
N GLY A 4 -0.05 3.64 -5.66
CA GLY A 4 -0.35 4.36 -4.43
C GLY A 4 -1.16 5.64 -4.66
N LEU A 5 -0.89 6.39 -5.74
CA LEU A 5 -1.72 7.54 -6.13
C LEU A 5 -3.14 7.11 -6.52
N ALA A 6 -3.29 6.00 -7.24
CA ALA A 6 -4.60 5.45 -7.57
C ALA A 6 -5.36 5.02 -6.31
N LEU A 7 -4.70 4.39 -5.34
CA LEU A 7 -5.29 4.02 -4.05
C LEU A 7 -5.74 5.25 -3.24
N VAL A 8 -4.90 6.29 -3.14
CA VAL A 8 -5.27 7.52 -2.42
C VAL A 8 -6.48 8.19 -3.06
N ASN A 9 -6.52 8.29 -4.40
CA ASN A 9 -7.66 8.89 -5.10
C ASN A 9 -8.92 8.00 -5.02
N GLY A 10 -8.76 6.68 -5.17
CA GLY A 10 -9.84 5.71 -5.06
C GLY A 10 -10.42 5.58 -3.65
N SER A 11 -9.64 5.88 -2.61
CA SER A 11 -10.06 5.79 -1.20
C SER A 11 -11.24 6.70 -0.83
N LYS A 12 -11.53 7.73 -1.65
CA LYS A 12 -12.73 8.56 -1.49
C LYS A 12 -14.04 7.82 -1.81
N TYR A 13 -13.96 6.78 -2.65
CA TYR A 13 -15.11 6.02 -3.13
C TYR A 13 -15.21 4.63 -2.49
N THR A 14 -14.24 4.27 -1.64
CA THR A 14 -14.14 2.96 -0.99
C THR A 14 -13.95 3.14 0.52
N LEU A 15 -13.26 2.19 1.17
CA LEU A 15 -12.88 2.30 2.57
C LEU A 15 -11.78 3.34 2.72
N GLY A 16 -12.06 4.37 3.53
CA GLY A 16 -11.14 5.49 3.73
C GLY A 16 -9.74 5.05 4.17
N GLU A 17 -9.59 3.89 4.80
CA GLU A 17 -8.32 3.36 5.31
C GLU A 17 -7.38 2.87 4.19
N ILE A 18 -7.88 2.62 2.99
CA ILE A 18 -7.08 2.25 1.81
C ILE A 18 -6.06 3.36 1.48
N ARG A 19 -6.35 4.61 1.87
CA ARG A 19 -5.43 5.75 1.69
C ARG A 19 -4.09 5.53 2.39
N TYR A 20 -4.05 4.81 3.51
CA TYR A 20 -2.83 4.58 4.27
C TYR A 20 -1.87 3.64 3.55
N ILE A 21 -2.38 2.59 2.89
CA ILE A 21 -1.56 1.75 1.99
C ILE A 21 -1.06 2.59 0.82
N GLY A 22 -1.93 3.42 0.25
CA GLY A 22 -1.58 4.29 -0.86
C GLY A 22 -0.41 5.22 -0.53
N TYR A 23 -0.38 5.80 0.67
CA TYR A 23 0.77 6.59 1.14
C TYR A 23 2.05 5.74 1.29
N GLY A 24 1.95 4.52 1.81
CA GLY A 24 3.08 3.58 1.90
C GLY A 24 3.69 3.26 0.53
N GLU A 25 2.85 2.97 -0.46
CA GLU A 25 3.23 2.69 -1.86
C GLU A 25 3.85 3.90 -2.59
N ILE A 26 3.44 5.11 -2.22
CA ILE A 26 4.04 6.34 -2.74
C ILE A 26 5.43 6.53 -2.13
N ILE A 27 5.57 6.42 -0.81
CA ILE A 27 6.84 6.61 -0.10
C ILE A 27 7.87 5.55 -0.54
N LEU A 28 7.50 4.26 -0.52
CA LEU A 28 8.39 3.18 -0.98
C LEU A 28 8.78 3.36 -2.44
N GLY A 29 7.81 3.73 -3.28
CA GLY A 29 8.07 4.00 -4.67
C GLY A 29 9.04 5.16 -4.88
N LEU A 30 8.91 6.25 -4.11
CA LEU A 30 9.82 7.39 -4.15
C LEU A 30 11.23 7.01 -3.67
N ILE A 31 11.36 6.22 -2.61
CA ILE A 31 12.66 5.73 -2.11
C ILE A 31 13.33 4.85 -3.18
N ASN A 32 12.56 4.00 -3.87
CA ASN A 32 13.06 3.12 -4.90
C ASN A 32 13.70 3.86 -6.10
N LEU A 33 13.33 5.13 -6.36
CA LEU A 33 13.98 5.94 -7.40
C LEU A 33 15.46 6.20 -7.10
N TRP A 34 15.85 6.24 -5.83
CA TRP A 34 17.21 6.56 -5.38
C TRP A 34 18.10 5.33 -5.22
N VAL A 35 17.52 4.12 -5.27
CA VAL A 35 18.24 2.86 -5.04
C VAL A 35 17.99 1.89 -6.20
N PRO A 36 18.54 2.17 -7.40
CA PRO A 36 18.45 1.25 -8.53
C PRO A 36 19.09 -0.11 -8.18
N GLY A 37 18.41 -1.20 -8.54
CA GLY A 37 18.85 -2.59 -8.27
C GLY A 37 18.06 -3.31 -7.18
N TYR A 38 17.35 -2.59 -6.31
CA TYR A 38 16.51 -3.18 -5.25
C TYR A 38 15.01 -3.12 -5.55
N SER A 39 14.64 -2.81 -6.79
CA SER A 39 13.26 -2.61 -7.26
C SER A 39 12.32 -3.75 -6.86
N LEU A 40 12.79 -4.99 -6.98
CA LEU A 40 11.99 -6.17 -6.64
C LEU A 40 11.71 -6.24 -5.13
N LEU A 41 12.69 -5.88 -4.30
CA LEU A 41 12.59 -5.87 -2.84
C LEU A 41 11.58 -4.83 -2.36
N PHE A 42 11.66 -3.60 -2.88
CA PHE A 42 10.66 -2.55 -2.61
C PHE A 42 9.26 -2.96 -3.08
N TRP A 43 9.16 -3.63 -4.22
CA TRP A 43 7.89 -4.11 -4.75
C TRP A 43 7.28 -5.22 -3.88
N THR A 44 8.07 -6.20 -3.44
CA THR A 44 7.62 -7.26 -2.52
C THR A 44 7.20 -6.69 -1.16
N ILE A 45 7.91 -5.69 -0.63
CA ILE A 45 7.54 -5.05 0.63
C ILE A 45 6.21 -4.29 0.49
N GLY A 46 6.06 -3.53 -0.59
CA GLY A 46 4.87 -2.73 -0.86
C GLY A 46 3.62 -3.58 -1.20
N PHE A 47 3.69 -4.33 -2.29
CA PHE A 47 2.56 -5.15 -2.77
C PHE A 47 2.36 -6.44 -1.98
N GLY A 48 3.40 -6.96 -1.33
CA GLY A 48 3.29 -8.14 -0.48
C GLY A 48 2.97 -7.75 0.96
N PHE A 49 4.00 -7.33 1.70
CA PHE A 49 3.90 -7.20 3.15
C PHE A 49 2.87 -6.17 3.61
N LEU A 50 2.89 -4.97 3.01
CA LEU A 50 1.96 -3.89 3.35
C LEU A 50 0.49 -4.28 3.10
N HIS A 51 0.23 -5.02 2.01
CA HIS A 51 -1.13 -5.46 1.67
C HIS A 51 -1.62 -6.61 2.54
N ILE A 52 -0.75 -7.57 2.87
CA ILE A 52 -1.09 -8.65 3.80
C ILE A 52 -1.44 -8.06 5.16
N PHE A 53 -0.62 -7.14 5.68
CA PHE A 53 -0.85 -6.53 6.98
C PHE A 53 -2.15 -5.73 7.00
N TYR A 54 -2.42 -4.95 5.95
CA TYR A 54 -3.69 -4.26 5.80
C TYR A 54 -4.88 -5.22 5.72
N GLY A 55 -4.77 -6.30 4.95
CA GLY A 55 -5.80 -7.33 4.83
C GLY A 55 -6.14 -7.96 6.19
N VAL A 56 -5.13 -8.24 7.01
CA VAL A 56 -5.33 -8.73 8.39
C VAL A 56 -6.05 -7.71 9.25
N ILE A 57 -5.64 -6.43 9.21
CA ILE A 57 -6.32 -5.36 9.97
C ILE A 57 -7.79 -5.23 9.56
N MET A 58 -8.05 -5.24 8.25
CA MET A 58 -9.39 -5.14 7.69
C MET A 58 -10.26 -6.30 8.12
N TRP A 59 -9.74 -7.53 8.02
CA TRP A 59 -10.44 -8.72 8.49
C TRP A 59 -10.78 -8.60 9.98
N TRP A 60 -9.83 -8.16 10.80
CA TRP A 60 -10.04 -8.03 12.23
C TRP A 60 -11.06 -6.96 12.62
N LYS A 61 -11.16 -5.90 11.84
CA LYS A 61 -12.02 -4.73 12.11
C LYS A 61 -13.44 -4.90 11.56
N TYR A 62 -13.58 -5.47 10.37
CA TYR A 62 -14.86 -5.50 9.64
C TYR A 62 -15.50 -6.89 9.59
N ASP A 63 -14.68 -7.94 9.49
CA ASP A 63 -15.15 -9.29 9.16
C ASP A 63 -15.19 -10.22 10.39
N ARG A 64 -14.53 -9.85 11.47
CA ARG A 64 -14.37 -10.69 12.68
C ARG A 64 -15.61 -10.79 13.57
N LYS A 65 -16.79 -10.45 13.05
CA LYS A 65 -18.08 -10.59 13.74
C LYS A 65 -18.72 -11.92 13.41
#